data_AF-A0A819K3Y8-F1
#
_entry.id   AF-A0A819K3Y8-F1
#
_cell.length_a   1.000
_cell.length_b   1.000
_cell.length_c   1.000
_cell.angle_alpha   90.00
_cell.angle_beta   90.00
_cell.angle_gamma   90.00
#
_symmetry.space_group_name_H-M   'P 1'
#
loop_
_entity.id
_entity.type
_entity.pdbx_description
1 polymer ?
#
loop_
_entity_poly.entity_id
_entity_poly.type
_entity_poly.pdbx_seq_one_letter_code
_entity_poly.pdbx_strand_id
1 'polypeptide(L)'
;MRNIKRPDTITNTAIYEKIKQEPLIHTIQRRQLRYIGHCLRRNPNEFINMYALYSPKNGHGKRKRGRPRLKYVDYVVRLINNDEPPTSDEIRKVAANRKRWHDIVIACKPRLFAVD
;
A
#
# COMPACT_ATOMS: atom_id res chain seq x y z
N MET A 1 8.88 -15.66 -40.31
CA MET A 1 8.64 -16.36 -39.03
C MET A 1 9.30 -15.58 -37.91
N ARG A 2 8.62 -15.32 -36.79
CA ARG A 2 9.26 -14.65 -35.63
C ARG A 2 10.13 -15.69 -34.90
N ASN A 3 11.42 -15.42 -34.76
CA ASN A 3 12.41 -16.28 -34.11
C ASN A 3 12.31 -16.16 -32.57
N ILE A 4 11.21 -16.63 -31.99
CA ILE A 4 10.96 -16.57 -30.54
C ILE A 4 11.13 -17.97 -29.96
N LYS A 5 12.02 -18.12 -28.99
CA LYS A 5 12.33 -19.38 -28.30
C LYS A 5 11.60 -19.44 -26.95
N ARG A 6 11.37 -20.64 -26.42
CA ARG A 6 10.74 -20.85 -25.10
C ARG A 6 11.36 -20.10 -23.91
N PRO A 7 12.69 -19.90 -23.80
CA PRO A 7 13.27 -19.12 -22.71
C PRO A 7 13.09 -17.60 -22.89
N ASP A 8 12.60 -17.14 -24.04
CA ASP A 8 12.42 -15.71 -24.27
C ASP A 8 11.22 -15.23 -23.45
N THR A 9 11.50 -14.43 -22.43
CA THR A 9 10.48 -13.80 -21.57
C THR A 9 10.65 -12.29 -21.62
N ILE A 10 9.53 -11.58 -21.59
CA ILE A 10 9.51 -10.12 -21.53
C ILE A 10 9.10 -9.75 -20.11
N THR A 11 9.87 -8.87 -19.48
CA THR A 11 9.54 -8.37 -18.14
C THR A 11 8.32 -7.44 -18.21
N ASN A 12 7.53 -7.41 -17.12
CA ASN A 12 6.40 -6.48 -17.03
C ASN A 12 6.85 -5.02 -17.17
N THR A 13 8.04 -4.67 -16.67
CA THR A 13 8.63 -3.33 -16.83
C THR A 13 8.82 -2.97 -18.30
N ALA A 14 9.41 -3.87 -19.10
CA ALA A 14 9.61 -3.65 -20.53
C ALA A 14 8.28 -3.47 -21.29
N ILE A 15 7.22 -4.17 -20.87
CA ILE A 15 5.87 -3.99 -21.44
C ILE A 15 5.32 -2.61 -21.11
N TYR A 16 5.39 -2.18 -19.84
CA TYR A 16 4.90 -0.86 -19.42
C TYR A 16 5.66 0.30 -20.07
N GLU A 17 6.99 0.19 -20.21
CA GLU A 17 7.83 1.16 -20.91
C GLU A 17 7.44 1.28 -22.39
N LYS A 18 7.22 0.13 -23.05
CA LYS A 18 6.82 0.10 -24.47
C LYS A 18 5.45 0.73 -24.72
N ILE A 19 4.50 0.49 -23.81
CA ILE A 19 3.12 1.02 -23.92
C ILE A 19 3.02 2.43 -23.33
N LYS A 20 4.07 2.93 -22.65
CA LYS A 20 4.07 4.20 -21.90
C LYS A 20 2.93 4.30 -20.89
N GLN A 21 2.54 3.16 -20.32
CA GLN A 21 1.45 3.08 -19.35
C GLN A 21 2.00 2.87 -17.94
N GLU A 22 1.41 3.56 -16.97
CA GLU A 22 1.76 3.36 -15.58
C GLU A 22 1.34 1.95 -15.09
N PRO A 23 2.21 1.27 -14.33
CA PRO A 23 1.86 -0.02 -13.73
C PRO A 23 0.58 0.05 -12.90
N LEU A 24 -0.30 -0.95 -13.09
CA LEU A 24 -1.60 -1.01 -12.40
C LEU A 24 -1.47 -0.94 -10.87
N ILE A 25 -0.40 -1.51 -10.33
CA ILE A 25 -0.13 -1.54 -8.89
C ILE A 25 -0.06 -0.13 -8.29
N HIS A 26 0.40 0.86 -9.05
CA HIS A 26 0.45 2.26 -8.63
C HIS A 26 -0.96 2.82 -8.40
N THR A 27 -1.86 2.54 -9.35
CA THR A 27 -3.26 2.96 -9.26
C THR A 27 -3.99 2.29 -8.11
N ILE A 28 -3.75 0.99 -7.89
CA ILE A 28 -4.34 0.24 -6.77
C ILE A 28 -3.90 0.84 -5.43
N GLN A 29 -2.61 1.10 -5.27
CA GLN A 29 -2.04 1.64 -4.03
C GLN A 29 -2.56 3.04 -3.72
N ARG A 30 -2.66 3.93 -4.72
CA ARG A 30 -3.30 5.24 -4.54
C ARG A 30 -4.76 5.13 -4.11
N ARG A 31 -5.52 4.19 -4.67
CA ARG A 31 -6.92 3.94 -4.27
C ARG A 31 -7.01 3.45 -2.83
N GLN A 32 -6.11 2.56 -2.41
CA GLN A 32 -6.05 2.08 -1.02
C GLN A 32 -5.76 3.23 -0.05
N LEU A 33 -4.76 4.09 -0.33
CA LEU A 33 -4.47 5.26 0.50
C LEU A 33 -5.65 6.26 0.51
N ARG A 34 -6.31 6.50 -0.62
CA ARG A 34 -7.53 7.33 -0.66
C ARG A 34 -8.63 6.79 0.26
N TYR A 35 -8.84 5.47 0.23
CA TYR A 35 -9.82 4.80 1.07
C TYR A 35 -9.46 4.91 2.55
N ILE A 36 -8.21 4.65 2.93
CA ILE A 36 -7.74 4.77 4.32
C ILE A 36 -7.93 6.19 4.84
N GLY A 37 -7.52 7.19 4.06
CA GLY A 37 -7.73 8.59 4.45
C GLY A 37 -9.20 8.97 4.57
N HIS A 38 -10.09 8.34 3.79
CA HIS A 38 -11.54 8.51 3.97
C HIS A 38 -12.01 7.90 5.31
N CYS A 39 -11.59 6.67 5.60
CA CYS A 39 -11.93 5.98 6.85
C CYS A 39 -11.47 6.75 8.09
N LEU A 40 -10.23 7.26 8.09
CA LEU A 40 -9.65 7.99 9.22
C LEU A 40 -10.25 9.39 9.44
N ARG A 41 -10.96 9.92 8.44
CA ARG A 41 -11.70 11.19 8.54
C ARG A 41 -13.17 11.01 8.94
N ARG A 42 -13.66 9.77 9.05
CA ARG A 42 -14.96 9.48 9.64
C ARG A 42 -14.95 9.82 11.14
N ASN A 43 -16.13 9.91 11.74
CA ASN A 43 -16.24 10.19 13.17
C ASN A 43 -15.44 9.17 14.01
N PRO A 44 -14.76 9.60 15.09
CA PRO A 44 -13.90 8.73 15.90
C PRO A 44 -14.66 7.56 16.53
N ASN A 45 -15.97 7.72 16.76
CA ASN A 45 -16.84 6.68 17.33
C ASN A 45 -17.38 5.68 16.28
N GLU A 46 -17.10 5.88 14.99
CA GLU A 46 -17.47 4.93 13.95
C GLU A 46 -16.45 3.79 13.87
N PHE A 47 -16.94 2.55 13.71
CA PHE A 47 -16.08 1.37 13.57
C PHE A 47 -15.07 1.50 12.43
N ILE A 48 -15.44 2.17 11.35
CA ILE A 48 -14.56 2.41 10.20
C ILE A 48 -13.34 3.23 10.62
N ASN A 49 -13.50 4.26 11.45
CA ASN A 49 -12.38 5.06 11.95
C ASN A 49 -11.54 4.26 12.96
N MET A 50 -12.20 3.62 13.92
CA MET A 50 -11.53 2.88 15.00
C MET A 50 -10.66 1.75 14.47
N TYR A 51 -11.17 0.96 13.51
CA TYR A 51 -10.52 -0.25 13.04
C TYR A 51 -9.65 -0.08 11.78
N ALA A 52 -9.70 1.08 11.09
CA ALA A 52 -8.94 1.30 9.86
C ALA A 52 -7.44 1.03 9.97
N LEU A 53 -6.82 1.36 11.12
CA LEU A 53 -5.40 1.09 11.39
C LEU A 53 -5.20 0.23 12.64
N TYR A 54 -6.21 -0.56 13.02
CA TYR A 54 -6.11 -1.40 14.20
C TYR A 54 -5.22 -2.62 13.92
N SER A 55 -4.23 -2.83 14.80
CA SER A 55 -3.52 -4.10 14.91
C SER A 55 -3.90 -4.74 16.24
N PRO A 56 -4.20 -6.05 16.28
CA PRO A 56 -4.38 -6.76 17.54
C PRO A 56 -3.12 -6.65 18.41
N LYS A 57 -3.33 -6.54 19.73
CA LYS A 57 -2.25 -6.53 20.74
C LYS A 57 -1.49 -7.86 20.71
N ASN A 58 -0.22 -7.81 21.13
CA ASN A 58 0.63 -9.01 21.20
C ASN A 58 -0.06 -10.10 22.03
N GLY A 59 -0.09 -11.34 21.51
CA GLY A 59 -0.73 -12.48 22.18
C GLY A 59 -2.20 -12.74 21.80
N HIS A 60 -2.89 -11.84 21.08
CA HIS A 60 -4.25 -12.11 20.60
C HIS A 60 -4.24 -13.05 19.38
N GLY A 61 -4.55 -14.33 19.63
CA GLY A 61 -4.72 -15.35 18.61
C GLY A 61 -3.39 -15.86 18.02
N LYS A 62 -3.19 -17.18 18.06
CA LYS A 62 -2.04 -17.80 17.39
C LYS A 62 -2.29 -17.81 15.88
N ARG A 63 -1.36 -17.27 15.09
CA ARG A 63 -1.44 -17.35 13.62
C ARG A 63 -1.20 -18.80 13.18
N LYS A 64 -2.04 -19.31 12.29
CA LYS A 64 -1.83 -20.63 11.67
C LYS A 64 -0.55 -20.62 10.82
N ARG A 65 0.13 -21.77 10.78
CA ARG A 65 1.30 -21.99 9.91
C ARG A 65 0.90 -21.73 8.45
N GLY A 66 1.75 -21.02 7.70
CA GLY A 66 1.50 -20.64 6.31
C GLY A 66 0.81 -19.27 6.11
N ARG A 67 0.26 -18.63 7.15
CA ARG A 67 -0.28 -17.26 7.00
C ARG A 67 0.86 -16.24 6.84
N PRO A 68 0.77 -15.30 5.87
CA PRO A 68 1.76 -14.23 5.73
C PRO A 68 1.97 -13.46 7.03
N ARG A 69 3.24 -13.13 7.33
CA ARG A 69 3.63 -12.40 8.55
C ARG A 69 3.15 -10.94 8.53
N LEU A 70 3.06 -10.35 7.32
CA LEU A 70 2.72 -8.94 7.10
C LEU A 70 1.30 -8.62 7.58
N LYS A 71 1.16 -7.68 8.52
CA LYS A 71 -0.16 -7.15 8.90
C LYS A 71 -0.60 -6.09 7.91
N TYR A 72 -1.91 -5.83 7.88
CA TYR A 72 -2.46 -4.73 7.09
C TYR A 72 -1.85 -3.37 7.49
N VAL A 73 -1.72 -3.10 8.80
CA VAL A 73 -1.09 -1.85 9.28
C VAL A 73 0.36 -1.75 8.82
N ASP A 74 1.16 -2.82 8.97
CA ASP A 74 2.55 -2.85 8.49
C ASP A 74 2.64 -2.57 6.99
N TYR A 75 1.70 -3.09 6.21
CA TYR A 75 1.60 -2.82 4.78
C TYR A 75 1.30 -1.34 4.48
N VAL A 76 0.29 -0.77 5.14
CA VAL A 76 -0.12 0.63 4.93
C VAL A 76 0.99 1.60 5.31
N VAL A 77 1.65 1.35 6.44
CA VAL A 77 2.74 2.19 6.92
C VAL A 77 3.89 2.19 5.92
N ARG A 78 4.31 1.02 5.44
CA ARG A 78 5.35 0.87 4.40
C ARG A 78 4.95 1.45 3.06
N LEU A 79 3.65 1.51 2.78
CA LEU A 79 3.12 2.12 1.57
C LEU A 79 3.27 3.64 1.58
N ILE A 80 3.20 4.26 2.77
CA ILE A 80 3.37 5.71 2.94
C ILE A 80 4.86 6.08 2.90
N ASN A 81 5.68 5.40 3.71
CA ASN A 81 7.13 5.56 3.72
C ASN A 81 7.77 4.25 4.18
N ASN A 82 8.69 3.72 3.38
CA ASN A 82 9.36 2.46 3.69
C ASN A 82 10.64 2.68 4.51
N ASP A 83 11.36 3.78 4.26
CA ASP A 83 12.63 4.06 4.93
C ASP A 83 12.38 4.50 6.37
N GLU A 84 11.38 5.38 6.55
CA GLU A 84 10.94 5.85 7.86
C GLU A 84 9.42 5.62 8.01
N PRO A 85 9.01 4.41 8.42
CA PRO A 85 7.60 4.03 8.54
C PRO A 85 6.88 4.83 9.65
N PRO A 86 5.85 5.64 9.33
CA PRO A 86 5.14 6.44 10.32
C PRO A 86 4.28 5.60 11.27
N THR A 87 4.08 6.11 12.48
CA THR A 87 3.18 5.50 13.46
C THR A 87 1.71 5.69 13.06
N SER A 88 0.81 4.79 13.47
CA SER A 88 -0.63 4.91 13.21
C SER A 88 -1.22 6.26 13.63
N ASP A 89 -0.73 6.85 14.72
CA ASP A 89 -1.19 8.16 15.21
C ASP A 89 -0.72 9.31 14.32
N GLU A 90 0.48 9.23 13.76
CA GLU A 90 0.99 10.20 12.79
C GLU A 90 0.17 10.15 11.50
N ILE A 91 -0.14 8.94 11.03
CA ILE A 91 -1.01 8.73 9.87
C ILE A 91 -2.38 9.36 10.12
N ARG A 92 -2.98 9.16 11.31
CA ARG A 92 -4.26 9.77 11.69
C ARG A 92 -4.20 11.30 11.67
N LYS A 93 -3.15 11.89 12.27
CA LYS A 93 -2.94 13.35 12.29
C LYS A 93 -2.79 13.91 10.87
N VAL A 94 -2.03 13.24 10.02
CA VAL A 94 -1.81 13.68 8.64
C VAL A 94 -3.06 13.49 7.78
N ALA A 95 -3.79 12.38 7.94
CA ALA A 95 -5.03 12.11 7.21
C ALA A 95 -6.14 13.13 7.50
N ALA A 96 -6.14 13.77 8.68
CA ALA A 96 -7.05 14.87 8.99
C ALA A 96 -6.85 16.07 8.05
N ASN A 97 -5.62 16.34 7.62
CA ASN A 97 -5.32 17.37 6.63
C ASN A 97 -5.46 16.81 5.21
N ARG A 98 -6.58 17.15 4.55
CA ARG A 98 -6.89 16.66 3.18
C ARG A 98 -5.79 16.97 2.16
N LYS A 99 -5.19 18.17 2.20
CA LYS A 99 -4.16 18.57 1.24
C LYS A 99 -2.89 17.74 1.43
N ARG A 100 -2.41 17.67 2.68
CA ARG A 100 -1.24 16.88 3.04
C ARG A 100 -1.44 15.38 2.74
N TRP A 101 -2.64 14.86 2.97
CA TRP A 101 -2.99 13.47 2.61
C TRP A 101 -3.00 13.26 1.10
N HIS A 102 -3.55 14.21 0.34
CA HIS A 102 -3.56 14.17 -1.12
C HIS A 102 -2.14 14.14 -1.69
N ASP A 103 -1.25 14.97 -1.15
CA ASP A 103 0.16 15.02 -1.55
C ASP A 103 0.84 13.68 -1.30
N ILE A 104 0.58 13.01 -0.17
CA ILE A 104 1.08 11.65 0.12
C ILE A 104 0.53 10.63 -0.87
N VAL A 105 -0.77 10.70 -1.20
CA VAL A 105 -1.38 9.78 -2.17
C VAL A 105 -0.73 9.93 -3.55
N ILE A 106 -0.39 11.16 -3.97
CA ILE A 106 0.28 11.40 -5.25
C ILE A 106 1.74 10.96 -5.18
N ALA A 107 2.44 11.34 -4.10
CA ALA A 107 3.85 11.07 -3.89
C ALA A 107 4.15 9.60 -3.55
N CYS A 108 3.11 8.81 -3.24
CA CYS A 108 3.21 7.37 -3.07
C CYS A 108 4.07 6.83 -4.20
N LYS A 109 5.28 6.36 -3.86
CA LYS A 109 6.22 5.69 -4.76
C LYS A 109 5.97 4.20 -4.64
N PRO A 110 5.05 3.65 -5.45
CA PRO A 110 4.71 2.25 -5.43
C PRO A 110 5.93 1.36 -5.66
N ARG A 111 6.06 0.30 -4.85
CA ARG A 111 6.97 -0.79 -5.16
C ARG A 111 6.56 -1.42 -6.50
N LEU A 112 7.36 -1.21 -7.53
CA LEU A 112 7.57 -2.24 -8.53
C LEU A 112 8.61 -3.18 -7.96
N PHE A 113 8.21 -4.43 -7.76
CA PHE A 113 9.10 -5.57 -7.49
C PHE A 113 10.40 -5.17 -6.79
N ALA A 114 10.38 -5.04 -5.46
CA ALA A 114 11.60 -5.29 -4.71
C ALA A 114 11.96 -6.76 -4.96
N VAL A 115 12.66 -6.99 -6.07
CA VAL A 115 13.39 -8.21 -6.35
C VAL A 115 14.55 -8.15 -5.37
N ASP A 116 14.47 -8.98 -4.34
CA ASP A 116 15.68 -9.55 -3.74
C ASP A 116 16.33 -10.48 -4.79
#